data_AF-A0A7X4F8S8-F1
#
_entry.id   AF-A0A7X4F8S8-F1
#
_cell.length_a   1.000
_cell.length_b   1.000
_cell.length_c   1.000
_cell.angle_alpha   90.00
_cell.angle_beta   90.00
_cell.angle_gamma   90.00
#
_symmetry.space_group_name_H-M   'P 1'
#
loop_
_entity.id
_entity.type
_entity.pdbx_description
1 polymer ?
#
loop_
_entity_poly.entity_id
_entity_poly.type
_entity_poly.pdbx_seq_one_letter_code
_entity_poly.pdbx_strand_id
1 'polypeptide(L)'
;MLNKTLSTDITRNGSESEFIRLSPGVYGLRTLQTVEPESKGKVLEHPPNHGSEGDNDGPDYPQQVRILFFPVYEEVRHLLKIWPGCVRAQVTGLHRELTRLRGTPQSPVNWTDPDTWIREKLFGKKRDLAMAIWTMSNQDVNPRHTQGSWRLVQKYDLLRVDSDDKLRLTDRGRDFIKHRGGSTEILLDQQEGLAELLMMISDSEPVRFAGLVDAWAEYLEQHSGFKTYHTIRTTLSRRLKNLFDRELIDRKGAKYSTTDAGIAYLKRVVMLPEPDERQQIRKLAMARKKKVRKDLLDHLLQMDPGDFEKLVGHLLEKMNYQNVDVVGRSGDGGVDVIAEIELGVSSVCEVVQAKRHKNPVQRDVLDKLRGSLYRFKAVRGTIVTTSSFAKGAREEAFATGAAPITLIDGDKLVDLLIEHRIGIRKRSVEVLSIDLDGLSQIEKTVEE
;
A
#
# COMPACT_ATOMS: atom_id res chain seq x y z
N MET A 1 -10.49 19.20 -30.21
CA MET A 1 -10.49 20.63 -30.62
C MET A 1 -9.32 21.40 -30.03
N LEU A 2 -9.03 21.27 -28.72
CA LEU A 2 -8.00 22.02 -28.01
C LEU A 2 -6.59 21.92 -28.64
N ASN A 3 -6.12 20.71 -28.96
CA ASN A 3 -4.79 20.51 -29.56
C ASN A 3 -4.62 21.16 -30.95
N LYS A 4 -5.71 21.31 -31.70
CA LYS A 4 -5.69 21.99 -33.01
C LYS A 4 -5.57 23.50 -32.78
N THR A 5 -6.32 24.05 -31.82
CA THR A 5 -6.23 25.46 -31.43
C THR A 5 -4.84 25.83 -30.92
N LEU A 6 -4.26 25.02 -30.03
CA LEU A 6 -2.90 25.22 -29.51
C LEU A 6 -1.82 25.12 -30.59
N SER A 7 -1.95 24.14 -31.50
CA SER A 7 -1.03 24.05 -32.64
C SER A 7 -1.11 25.28 -33.54
N THR A 8 -2.31 25.83 -33.75
CA THR A 8 -2.53 26.99 -34.62
C THR A 8 -1.98 28.27 -33.96
N ASP A 9 -2.17 28.42 -32.65
CA ASP A 9 -1.64 29.54 -31.87
C ASP A 9 -0.10 29.57 -31.87
N ILE A 10 0.53 28.42 -31.62
CA ILE A 10 2.00 28.30 -31.64
C ILE A 10 2.57 28.58 -33.03
N THR A 11 1.88 28.11 -34.10
CA THR A 11 2.31 28.37 -35.48
C THR A 11 2.17 29.84 -35.85
N ARG A 12 1.17 30.54 -35.30
CA ARG A 12 0.91 31.95 -35.61
C ARG A 12 1.79 32.91 -34.79
N ASN A 13 2.03 32.61 -33.52
CA ASN A 13 2.66 33.53 -32.57
C ASN A 13 4.09 33.11 -32.17
N GLY A 14 4.57 31.93 -32.59
CA GLY A 14 5.97 31.51 -32.45
C GLY A 14 6.50 31.55 -31.01
N SER A 15 7.56 32.33 -30.78
CA SER A 15 8.17 32.50 -29.45
C SER A 15 7.33 33.33 -28.47
N GLU A 16 6.35 34.09 -28.97
CA GLU A 16 5.43 34.88 -28.14
C GLU A 16 4.17 34.10 -27.74
N SER A 17 3.95 32.88 -28.25
CA SER A 17 2.88 32.02 -27.74
C SER A 17 3.20 31.60 -26.30
N GLU A 18 2.20 31.70 -25.42
CA GLU A 18 2.26 31.17 -24.05
C GLU A 18 2.52 29.66 -24.01
N PHE A 19 2.27 28.96 -25.13
CA PHE A 19 2.43 27.53 -25.27
C PHE A 19 3.65 27.16 -26.12
N ILE A 20 4.25 26.02 -25.82
CA ILE A 20 5.32 25.40 -26.59
C ILE A 20 4.93 23.96 -26.91
N ARG A 21 5.25 23.50 -28.12
CA ARG A 21 5.09 22.10 -28.49
C ARG A 21 6.28 21.31 -27.95
N LEU A 22 6.01 20.38 -27.04
CA LEU A 22 7.03 19.52 -26.42
C LEU A 22 7.23 18.24 -27.24
N SER A 23 6.16 17.72 -27.83
CA SER A 23 6.20 16.55 -28.73
C SER A 23 4.94 16.52 -29.62
N PRO A 24 4.80 15.58 -30.57
CA PRO A 24 3.61 15.49 -31.41
C PRO A 24 2.32 15.29 -30.60
N GLY A 25 1.46 16.33 -30.55
CA GLY A 25 0.20 16.31 -29.81
C GLY A 25 0.30 16.74 -28.34
N VAL A 26 1.50 17.07 -27.85
CA VAL A 26 1.74 17.50 -26.47
C VAL A 26 2.25 18.95 -26.45
N TYR A 27 1.56 19.79 -25.68
CA TYR A 27 1.83 21.22 -25.56
C TYR A 27 1.99 21.58 -24.07
N GLY A 28 2.98 22.41 -23.74
CA GLY A 28 3.21 22.92 -22.38
C GLY A 28 3.18 24.44 -22.34
N LEU A 29 2.94 25.04 -21.17
CA LEU A 29 3.05 26.49 -20.97
C LEU A 29 4.51 26.89 -20.73
N ARG A 30 4.95 28.01 -21.34
CA ARG A 30 6.32 28.53 -21.18
C ARG A 30 6.60 29.05 -19.77
N THR A 31 5.59 29.63 -19.11
CA THR A 31 5.71 30.16 -17.75
C THR A 31 4.42 29.89 -16.98
N LEU A 32 4.53 29.23 -15.83
CA LEU A 32 3.41 29.01 -14.90
C LEU A 32 3.10 30.33 -14.18
N GLN A 33 2.25 31.18 -14.76
CA GLN A 33 1.57 32.22 -13.97
C GLN A 33 0.40 31.59 -13.21
N THR A 34 0.35 31.89 -11.91
CA THR A 34 -0.75 31.55 -11.00
C THR A 34 -2.01 32.28 -11.43
N VAL A 35 -3.04 31.53 -11.83
CA VAL A 35 -4.38 32.09 -12.10
C VAL A 35 -5.36 31.49 -11.09
N GLU A 36 -6.03 32.36 -10.34
CA GLU A 36 -7.16 32.04 -9.46
C GLU A 36 -8.40 31.63 -10.28
N PRO A 37 -9.32 30.80 -9.75
CA PRO A 37 -10.37 30.20 -10.57
C PRO A 37 -11.66 31.02 -10.59
N GLU A 38 -12.15 31.36 -11.78
CA GLU A 38 -13.56 31.70 -12.01
C GLU A 38 -14.33 30.56 -12.69
N SER A 39 -15.26 30.00 -11.91
CA SER A 39 -16.66 29.66 -12.22
C SER A 39 -17.07 28.67 -13.36
N LYS A 40 -17.89 27.71 -12.89
CA LYS A 40 -19.11 27.10 -13.50
C LYS A 40 -19.01 25.96 -14.54
N GLY A 41 -19.33 24.75 -14.04
CA GLY A 41 -20.55 24.04 -14.45
C GLY A 41 -20.42 22.86 -15.43
N LYS A 42 -20.63 21.62 -14.94
CA LYS A 42 -21.85 20.81 -15.15
C LYS A 42 -21.65 19.38 -14.64
N VAL A 43 -22.61 18.96 -13.82
CA VAL A 43 -22.79 17.61 -13.32
C VAL A 43 -23.30 16.71 -14.46
N LEU A 44 -22.73 15.52 -14.60
CA LEU A 44 -23.33 14.41 -15.33
C LEU A 44 -23.37 13.20 -14.41
N GLU A 45 -24.57 12.87 -13.96
CA GLU A 45 -24.93 11.64 -13.25
C GLU A 45 -24.83 10.45 -14.20
N HIS A 46 -24.37 9.28 -13.72
CA HIS A 46 -24.63 7.98 -14.35
C HIS A 46 -25.24 7.02 -13.32
N PRO A 47 -26.20 6.16 -13.73
CA PRO A 47 -27.03 5.33 -12.86
C PRO A 47 -26.35 3.99 -12.50
N PRO A 48 -26.91 3.21 -11.56
CA PRO A 48 -26.25 2.02 -11.04
C PRO A 48 -26.54 0.80 -11.94
N ASN A 49 -25.55 -0.09 -12.14
CA ASN A 49 -25.88 -1.53 -12.13
C ASN A 49 -24.71 -2.51 -11.92
N HIS A 50 -25.13 -3.63 -11.34
CA HIS A 50 -24.52 -4.89 -10.91
C HIS A 50 -23.38 -5.53 -11.75
N GLY A 51 -22.41 -6.07 -10.99
CA GLY A 51 -22.07 -7.50 -10.99
C GLY A 51 -21.57 -8.15 -12.28
N SER A 52 -20.25 -8.22 -12.45
CA SER A 52 -19.54 -9.39 -13.01
C SER A 52 -18.03 -9.17 -12.88
N GLU A 53 -17.32 -10.29 -12.85
CA GLU A 53 -15.91 -10.46 -12.55
C GLU A 53 -15.01 -9.47 -13.31
N GLY A 54 -14.20 -8.71 -12.55
CA GLY A 54 -13.37 -7.64 -13.10
C GLY A 54 -12.16 -8.16 -13.88
N ASP A 55 -12.34 -8.31 -15.18
CA ASP A 55 -11.34 -7.86 -16.14
C ASP A 55 -11.13 -6.35 -15.92
N ASN A 56 -9.94 -6.00 -15.47
CA ASN A 56 -9.62 -4.68 -14.96
C ASN A 56 -8.83 -3.91 -16.04
N ASP A 57 -9.54 -3.36 -17.02
CA ASP A 57 -8.99 -2.41 -18.00
C ASP A 57 -8.81 -1.02 -17.35
N GLY A 58 -7.80 -0.93 -16.47
CA GLY A 58 -7.16 0.33 -16.08
C GLY A 58 -5.92 0.59 -16.93
N PRO A 59 -5.28 1.78 -16.86
CA PRO A 59 -4.09 2.07 -17.65
C PRO A 59 -3.03 1.00 -17.41
N ASP A 60 -2.37 0.58 -18.48
CA ASP A 60 -1.43 -0.55 -18.59
C ASP A 60 -0.14 -0.30 -17.80
N TYR A 61 -0.26 -0.13 -16.48
CA TYR A 61 0.88 -0.13 -15.57
C TYR A 61 1.38 -1.57 -15.45
N PRO A 62 2.68 -1.85 -15.60
CA PRO A 62 3.20 -3.19 -15.42
C PRO A 62 2.88 -3.64 -13.99
N GLN A 63 1.90 -4.54 -13.84
CA GLN A 63 1.52 -5.08 -12.53
C GLN A 63 2.74 -5.72 -11.86
N GLN A 64 3.30 -5.06 -10.86
CA GLN A 64 4.31 -5.61 -9.97
C GLN A 64 3.65 -6.15 -8.71
N VAL A 65 4.38 -6.95 -7.94
CA VAL A 65 3.88 -7.65 -6.74
C VAL A 65 2.62 -8.46 -7.06
N ARG A 66 2.81 -9.60 -7.74
CA ARG A 66 1.71 -10.38 -8.31
C ARG A 66 1.34 -11.59 -7.46
N ILE A 67 2.23 -12.00 -6.54
CA ILE A 67 2.07 -13.23 -5.77
C ILE A 67 1.83 -12.90 -4.29
N LEU A 68 0.61 -13.12 -3.81
CA LEU A 68 0.25 -12.87 -2.40
C LEU A 68 1.11 -13.68 -1.42
N PHE A 69 1.16 -15.01 -1.62
CA PHE A 69 1.96 -15.94 -0.81
C PHE A 69 3.32 -16.17 -1.48
N PHE A 70 4.16 -15.13 -1.49
CA PHE A 70 5.48 -15.21 -2.11
C PHE A 70 6.40 -16.17 -1.34
N PRO A 71 7.08 -17.11 -2.03
CA PRO A 71 7.95 -18.10 -1.40
C PRO A 71 9.33 -17.51 -1.07
N VAL A 72 10.09 -18.23 -0.23
CA VAL A 72 11.54 -18.00 -0.19
C VAL A 72 12.21 -18.68 -1.39
N TYR A 73 13.31 -18.14 -1.88
CA TYR A 73 13.93 -18.66 -3.11
C TYR A 73 14.51 -20.06 -2.95
N GLU A 74 14.97 -20.42 -1.75
CA GLU A 74 15.49 -21.77 -1.51
C GLU A 74 14.42 -22.84 -1.70
N GLU A 75 13.22 -22.63 -1.15
CA GLU A 75 12.05 -23.50 -1.36
C GLU A 75 11.77 -23.68 -2.87
N VAL A 76 11.85 -22.60 -3.66
CA VAL A 76 11.63 -22.67 -5.12
C VAL A 76 12.73 -23.47 -5.81
N ARG A 77 14.00 -23.30 -5.43
CA ARG A 77 15.12 -24.05 -6.02
C ARG A 77 15.03 -25.54 -5.77
N HIS A 78 14.62 -25.97 -4.58
CA HIS A 78 14.35 -27.39 -4.31
C HIS A 78 13.26 -27.93 -5.23
N LEU A 79 12.14 -27.21 -5.36
CA LEU A 79 11.03 -27.64 -6.19
C LEU A 79 11.38 -27.68 -7.68
N LEU A 80 12.20 -26.75 -8.17
CA LEU A 80 12.69 -26.74 -9.54
C LEU A 80 13.66 -27.89 -9.86
N LYS A 81 14.23 -28.57 -8.85
CA LYS A 81 15.00 -29.81 -9.04
C LYS A 81 14.11 -31.06 -9.06
N ILE A 82 12.88 -30.97 -8.54
CA ILE A 82 11.96 -32.11 -8.33
C ILE A 82 10.86 -32.16 -9.38
N TRP A 83 10.28 -31.01 -9.75
CA TRP A 83 9.18 -30.94 -10.71
C TRP A 83 9.54 -31.28 -12.17
N PRO A 84 10.77 -31.05 -12.67
CA PRO A 84 11.11 -31.45 -14.03
C PRO A 84 10.88 -32.95 -14.25
N GLY A 85 10.19 -33.29 -15.34
CA GLY A 85 9.79 -34.66 -15.67
C GLY A 85 8.43 -35.09 -15.10
N CYS A 86 7.88 -34.36 -14.12
CA CYS A 86 6.50 -34.57 -13.66
C CYS A 86 5.51 -34.04 -14.71
N VAL A 87 4.36 -34.70 -14.82
CA VAL A 87 3.22 -34.18 -15.59
C VAL A 87 2.56 -33.04 -14.82
N ARG A 88 2.16 -31.96 -15.51
CA ARG A 88 1.52 -30.79 -14.88
C ARG A 88 0.36 -31.18 -13.96
N ALA A 89 -0.48 -32.11 -14.43
CA ALA A 89 -1.64 -32.61 -13.70
C ALA A 89 -1.29 -33.25 -12.34
N GLN A 90 -0.09 -33.84 -12.19
CA GLN A 90 0.35 -34.42 -10.91
C GLN A 90 0.57 -33.34 -9.85
N VAL A 91 1.24 -32.24 -10.22
CA VAL A 91 1.52 -31.12 -9.31
C VAL A 91 0.21 -30.43 -8.91
N THR A 92 -0.62 -30.08 -9.90
CA THR A 92 -1.91 -29.43 -9.63
C THR A 92 -2.88 -30.35 -8.87
N GLY A 93 -2.81 -31.66 -9.12
CA GLY A 93 -3.61 -32.67 -8.44
C GLY A 93 -3.24 -32.82 -6.97
N LEU A 94 -1.94 -32.72 -6.64
CA LEU A 94 -1.48 -32.70 -5.25
C LEU A 94 -1.99 -31.45 -4.51
N HIS A 95 -1.90 -30.27 -5.11
CA HIS A 95 -2.42 -29.03 -4.48
C HIS A 95 -3.92 -29.08 -4.22
N ARG A 96 -4.70 -29.62 -5.17
CA ARG A 96 -6.15 -29.79 -5.01
C ARG A 96 -6.48 -30.72 -3.84
N GLU A 97 -5.75 -31.84 -3.73
CA GLU A 97 -5.92 -32.79 -2.63
C GLU A 97 -5.59 -32.17 -1.27
N LEU A 98 -4.46 -31.47 -1.17
CA LEU A 98 -4.05 -30.80 0.06
C LEU A 98 -5.03 -29.69 0.48
N THR A 99 -5.62 -28.99 -0.49
CA THR A 99 -6.67 -28.00 -0.24
C THR A 99 -7.93 -28.67 0.32
N ARG A 100 -8.35 -29.79 -0.26
CA ARG A 100 -9.49 -30.59 0.21
C ARG A 100 -9.30 -31.08 1.65
N LEU A 101 -8.08 -31.50 1.99
CA LEU A 101 -7.76 -32.06 3.30
C LEU A 101 -7.50 -30.99 4.37
N ARG A 102 -7.33 -29.71 4.01
CA ARG A 102 -6.75 -28.64 4.85
C ARG A 102 -7.39 -28.48 6.25
N GLY A 103 -8.65 -28.86 6.40
CA GLY A 103 -9.47 -28.68 7.60
C GLY A 103 -10.18 -27.32 7.63
N THR A 104 -11.09 -27.13 8.58
CA THR A 104 -11.78 -25.86 8.86
C THR A 104 -11.43 -25.38 10.26
N PRO A 105 -11.68 -24.10 10.63
CA PRO A 105 -11.50 -23.65 12.02
C PRO A 105 -12.28 -24.49 13.05
N GLN A 106 -13.43 -25.04 12.65
CA GLN A 106 -14.28 -25.90 13.48
C GLN A 106 -13.81 -27.37 13.51
N SER A 107 -12.99 -27.79 12.54
CA SER A 107 -12.41 -29.13 12.46
C SER A 107 -10.96 -29.03 11.95
N PRO A 108 -10.03 -28.60 12.82
CA PRO A 108 -8.64 -28.40 12.43
C PRO A 108 -7.95 -29.75 12.21
N VAL A 109 -7.16 -29.84 11.15
CA VAL A 109 -6.32 -31.00 10.87
C VAL A 109 -4.88 -30.66 11.28
N ASN A 110 -4.18 -31.61 11.91
CA ASN A 110 -2.77 -31.46 12.26
C ASN A 110 -1.88 -31.65 11.02
N TRP A 111 -1.00 -30.68 10.76
CA TRP A 111 -0.07 -30.65 9.62
C TRP A 111 1.40 -30.49 10.03
N THR A 112 1.66 -30.56 11.33
CA THR A 112 2.97 -30.21 11.92
C THR A 112 4.05 -31.24 11.60
N ASP A 113 3.68 -32.49 11.32
CA ASP A 113 4.61 -33.59 11.04
C ASP A 113 4.37 -34.22 9.64
N PRO A 114 5.08 -33.73 8.60
CA PRO A 114 5.00 -34.28 7.25
C PRO A 114 5.32 -35.76 7.12
N ASP A 115 6.25 -36.30 7.92
CA ASP A 115 6.59 -37.73 7.85
C ASP A 115 5.39 -38.62 8.16
N THR A 116 4.55 -38.20 9.09
CA THR A 116 3.34 -38.91 9.48
C THR A 116 2.19 -38.61 8.51
N TRP A 117 1.82 -37.34 8.32
CA TRP A 117 0.60 -37.04 7.57
C TRP A 117 0.71 -37.34 6.08
N ILE A 118 1.90 -37.28 5.46
CA ILE A 118 2.06 -37.64 4.04
C ILE A 118 1.69 -39.12 3.84
N ARG A 119 2.10 -40.00 4.76
CA ARG A 119 1.84 -41.44 4.66
C ARG A 119 0.38 -41.80 4.94
N GLU A 120 -0.22 -41.12 5.91
CA GLU A 120 -1.59 -41.40 6.36
C GLU A 120 -2.67 -40.79 5.47
N LYS A 121 -2.43 -39.59 4.91
CA LYS A 121 -3.47 -38.78 4.26
C LYS A 121 -3.39 -38.74 2.74
N LEU A 122 -2.24 -39.08 2.14
CA LEU A 122 -2.05 -39.08 0.70
C LEU A 122 -1.82 -40.49 0.16
N PHE A 123 -2.23 -40.74 -1.09
CA PHE A 123 -2.14 -42.05 -1.74
C PHE A 123 -1.63 -41.94 -3.19
N GLY A 124 -1.04 -43.03 -3.67
CA GLY A 124 -0.51 -43.18 -5.03
C GLY A 124 0.45 -42.05 -5.43
N LYS A 125 0.39 -41.63 -6.70
CA LYS A 125 1.27 -40.60 -7.26
C LYS A 125 1.29 -39.28 -6.48
N LYS A 126 0.24 -38.94 -5.73
CA LYS A 126 0.22 -37.73 -4.88
C LYS A 126 1.11 -37.89 -3.65
N ARG A 127 1.07 -39.07 -3.02
CA ARG A 127 1.97 -39.41 -1.89
C ARG A 127 3.41 -39.44 -2.36
N ASP A 128 3.67 -40.07 -3.50
CA ASP A 128 5.03 -40.21 -4.03
C ASP A 128 5.64 -38.84 -4.33
N LEU A 129 4.87 -37.93 -4.97
CA LEU A 129 5.31 -36.56 -5.21
C LEU A 129 5.49 -35.76 -3.91
N ALA A 130 4.56 -35.86 -2.95
CA ALA A 130 4.69 -35.18 -1.66
C ALA A 130 5.91 -35.67 -0.86
N MET A 131 6.16 -36.97 -0.88
CA MET A 131 7.33 -37.58 -0.24
C MET A 131 8.61 -37.14 -0.94
N ALA A 132 8.65 -37.13 -2.28
CA ALA A 132 9.79 -36.63 -3.04
C ALA A 132 10.09 -35.16 -2.72
N ILE A 133 9.06 -34.31 -2.64
CA ILE A 133 9.22 -32.90 -2.20
C ILE A 133 9.87 -32.86 -0.82
N TRP A 134 9.34 -33.60 0.15
CA TRP A 134 9.83 -33.58 1.53
C TRP A 134 11.25 -34.12 1.68
N THR A 135 11.56 -35.27 1.08
CA THR A 135 12.86 -35.94 1.27
C THR A 135 13.97 -35.30 0.43
N MET A 136 13.70 -34.98 -0.83
CA MET A 136 14.72 -34.40 -1.72
C MET A 136 15.00 -32.92 -1.42
N SER A 137 14.11 -32.25 -0.67
CA SER A 137 14.40 -30.93 -0.10
C SER A 137 15.07 -31.02 1.26
N ASN A 138 15.60 -32.18 1.69
CA ASN A 138 16.18 -32.35 3.02
C ASN A 138 15.24 -31.89 4.16
N GLN A 139 13.93 -32.12 4.02
CA GLN A 139 12.90 -31.72 4.98
C GLN A 139 12.72 -30.20 5.13
N ASP A 140 13.25 -29.39 4.21
CA ASP A 140 13.09 -27.94 4.23
C ASP A 140 11.76 -27.45 3.62
N VAL A 141 11.17 -28.22 2.69
CA VAL A 141 9.96 -27.84 1.96
C VAL A 141 8.77 -28.70 2.37
N ASN A 142 7.89 -28.14 3.20
CA ASN A 142 6.62 -28.78 3.51
C ASN A 142 5.70 -28.79 2.26
N PRO A 143 5.26 -29.95 1.74
CA PRO A 143 4.49 -30.03 0.50
C PRO A 143 3.16 -29.25 0.52
N ARG A 144 2.60 -29.01 1.71
CA ARG A 144 1.40 -28.17 1.95
C ARG A 144 1.57 -26.73 1.48
N HIS A 145 2.80 -26.21 1.48
CA HIS A 145 3.07 -24.79 1.27
C HIS A 145 3.67 -24.46 -0.11
N THR A 146 3.57 -25.38 -1.07
CA THR A 146 4.20 -25.26 -2.39
C THR A 146 3.39 -24.45 -3.42
N GLN A 147 2.16 -24.02 -3.10
CA GLN A 147 1.30 -23.30 -4.04
C GLN A 147 1.87 -21.92 -4.41
N GLY A 148 2.55 -21.24 -3.49
CA GLY A 148 3.24 -19.96 -3.76
C GLY A 148 4.36 -20.12 -4.78
N SER A 149 5.21 -21.12 -4.58
CA SER A 149 6.28 -21.51 -5.51
C SER A 149 5.75 -21.92 -6.87
N TRP A 150 4.65 -22.67 -6.92
CA TRP A 150 4.00 -23.03 -8.18
C TRP A 150 3.54 -21.80 -8.96
N ARG A 151 2.90 -20.83 -8.28
CA ARG A 151 2.49 -19.57 -8.91
C ARG A 151 3.69 -18.80 -9.43
N LEU A 152 4.78 -18.71 -8.67
CA LEU A 152 6.01 -18.03 -9.09
C LEU A 152 6.60 -18.67 -10.34
N VAL A 153 6.78 -19.98 -10.32
CA VAL A 153 7.36 -20.75 -11.42
C VAL A 153 6.54 -20.58 -12.71
N GLN A 154 5.22 -20.58 -12.60
CA GLN A 154 4.33 -20.36 -13.75
C GLN A 154 4.34 -18.91 -14.23
N LYS A 155 4.29 -17.95 -13.30
CA LYS A 155 4.17 -16.52 -13.63
C LYS A 155 5.42 -15.96 -14.30
N TYR A 156 6.59 -16.46 -13.90
CA TYR A 156 7.89 -16.00 -14.39
C TYR A 156 8.58 -16.99 -15.29
N ASP A 157 7.83 -17.99 -15.77
CA ASP A 157 8.27 -18.92 -16.81
C ASP A 157 9.57 -19.66 -16.45
N LEU A 158 9.63 -20.21 -15.24
CA LEU A 158 10.76 -21.04 -14.78
C LEU A 158 10.60 -22.51 -15.19
N LEU A 159 9.36 -22.95 -15.45
CA LEU A 159 9.03 -24.24 -16.04
C LEU A 159 8.01 -24.07 -17.16
N ARG A 160 8.20 -24.81 -18.25
CA ARG A 160 7.21 -24.98 -19.33
C ARG A 160 6.79 -26.42 -19.47
N VAL A 161 5.61 -26.63 -20.05
CA VAL A 161 5.10 -27.94 -20.42
C VAL A 161 5.62 -28.27 -21.81
N ASP A 162 6.18 -29.46 -22.00
CA ASP A 162 6.61 -29.99 -23.31
C ASP A 162 5.45 -30.67 -24.06
N SER A 163 5.75 -31.23 -25.24
CA SER A 163 4.76 -31.95 -26.06
C SER A 163 4.15 -33.18 -25.39
N ASP A 164 4.79 -33.72 -24.35
CA ASP A 164 4.36 -34.91 -23.62
C ASP A 164 3.63 -34.57 -22.31
N ASP A 165 3.19 -33.31 -22.14
CA ASP A 165 2.60 -32.75 -20.92
C ASP A 165 3.54 -32.77 -19.68
N LYS A 166 4.87 -32.93 -19.90
CA LYS A 166 5.87 -32.95 -18.82
C LYS A 166 6.48 -31.58 -18.60
N LEU A 167 6.78 -31.28 -17.35
CA LEU A 167 7.45 -30.04 -16.96
C LEU A 167 8.93 -30.08 -17.32
N ARG A 168 9.43 -29.01 -17.93
CA ARG A 168 10.83 -28.82 -18.30
C ARG A 168 11.34 -27.46 -17.84
N LEU A 169 12.60 -27.42 -17.42
CA LEU A 169 13.29 -26.16 -17.10
C LEU A 169 13.42 -25.30 -18.34
N THR A 170 13.10 -24.01 -18.19
CA THR A 170 13.45 -22.96 -19.14
C THR A 170 14.87 -22.46 -18.87
N ASP A 171 15.39 -21.56 -19.70
CA ASP A 171 16.67 -20.90 -19.43
C ASP A 171 16.63 -20.09 -18.13
N ARG A 172 15.53 -19.37 -17.88
CA ARG A 172 15.31 -18.68 -16.60
C ARG A 172 15.28 -19.65 -15.42
N GLY A 173 14.61 -20.79 -15.57
CA GLY A 173 14.61 -21.84 -14.55
C GLY A 173 16.01 -22.38 -14.26
N ARG A 174 16.83 -22.60 -15.31
CA ARG A 174 18.23 -23.02 -15.17
C ARG A 174 19.09 -21.96 -14.50
N ASP A 175 18.97 -20.70 -14.92
CA ASP A 175 19.69 -19.56 -14.35
C ASP A 175 19.37 -19.40 -12.86
N PHE A 176 18.09 -19.42 -12.50
CA PHE A 176 17.64 -19.28 -11.10
C PHE A 176 18.18 -20.37 -10.16
N ILE A 177 18.38 -21.60 -10.67
CA ILE A 177 19.00 -22.69 -9.90
C ILE A 177 20.51 -22.49 -9.76
N LYS A 178 21.20 -22.11 -10.85
CA LYS A 178 22.67 -22.11 -10.91
C LYS A 178 23.31 -20.83 -10.36
N HIS A 179 22.69 -19.67 -10.57
CA HIS A 179 23.29 -18.37 -10.27
C HIS A 179 22.47 -17.64 -9.20
N ARG A 180 22.88 -17.79 -7.93
CA ARG A 180 22.30 -16.99 -6.84
C ARG A 180 22.59 -15.51 -7.08
N GLY A 181 21.54 -14.69 -7.04
CA GLY A 181 21.61 -13.28 -7.39
C GLY A 181 21.90 -13.03 -8.87
N GLY A 182 21.66 -14.02 -9.76
CA GLY A 182 21.76 -13.85 -11.20
C GLY A 182 20.60 -13.05 -11.81
N SER A 183 20.59 -12.96 -13.14
CA SER A 183 19.63 -12.14 -13.89
C SER A 183 18.16 -12.46 -13.59
N THR A 184 17.81 -13.75 -13.46
CA THR A 184 16.44 -14.17 -13.17
C THR A 184 16.01 -13.78 -11.75
N GLU A 185 16.92 -13.90 -10.78
CA GLU A 185 16.62 -13.53 -9.39
C GLU A 185 16.43 -12.03 -9.24
N ILE A 186 17.27 -11.23 -9.93
CA ILE A 186 17.15 -9.77 -10.00
C ILE A 186 15.81 -9.36 -10.61
N LEU A 187 15.43 -9.98 -11.74
CA LEU A 187 14.14 -9.74 -12.39
C LEU A 187 12.98 -10.02 -11.42
N LEU A 188 13.01 -11.16 -10.72
CA LEU A 188 11.97 -11.52 -9.75
C LEU A 188 11.90 -10.49 -8.61
N ASP A 189 13.04 -10.04 -8.11
CA ASP A 189 13.10 -9.05 -7.03
C ASP A 189 12.52 -7.70 -7.44
N GLN A 190 12.77 -7.26 -8.67
CA GLN A 190 12.17 -6.04 -9.22
C GLN A 190 10.66 -6.21 -9.45
N GLN A 191 10.24 -7.33 -10.06
CA GLN A 191 8.84 -7.56 -10.41
C GLN A 191 7.95 -7.85 -9.20
N GLU A 192 8.50 -8.35 -8.08
CA GLU A 192 7.75 -8.68 -6.87
C GLU A 192 7.98 -7.71 -5.72
N GLY A 193 8.67 -6.60 -5.99
CA GLY A 193 8.88 -5.46 -5.09
C GLY A 193 9.85 -5.73 -3.94
N LEU A 194 10.73 -6.72 -4.06
CA LEU A 194 11.75 -7.01 -3.04
C LEU A 194 12.86 -5.96 -3.06
N ALA A 195 13.27 -5.51 -4.25
CA ALA A 195 14.28 -4.46 -4.39
C ALA A 195 13.80 -3.14 -3.77
N GLU A 196 12.53 -2.77 -4.04
CA GLU A 196 11.91 -1.59 -3.45
C GLU A 196 11.79 -1.70 -1.92
N LEU A 197 11.31 -2.85 -1.42
CA LEU A 197 11.19 -3.05 0.02
C LEU A 197 12.55 -2.99 0.73
N LEU A 198 13.60 -3.56 0.11
CA LEU A 198 14.96 -3.49 0.63
C LEU A 198 15.47 -2.04 0.63
N MET A 199 15.14 -1.25 -0.39
CA MET A 199 15.43 0.19 -0.44
C MET A 199 14.73 0.93 0.71
N MET A 200 13.42 0.74 0.90
CA MET A 200 12.65 1.35 2.01
C MET A 200 13.27 1.10 3.39
N ILE A 201 13.78 -0.12 3.62
CA ILE A 201 14.44 -0.52 4.87
C ILE A 201 15.82 0.12 4.99
N SER A 202 16.61 0.14 3.91
CA SER A 202 17.94 0.79 3.88
C SER A 202 17.87 2.28 4.14
N ASP A 203 16.74 2.85 3.81
CA ASP A 203 16.48 4.27 3.77
C ASP A 203 15.98 4.85 5.11
N SER A 204 15.69 3.97 6.05
CA SER A 204 15.14 4.27 7.35
C SER A 204 16.13 3.90 8.45
N GLU A 205 16.06 4.59 9.59
CA GLU A 205 16.55 3.99 10.83
C GLU A 205 15.84 2.65 11.09
N PRO A 206 16.42 1.72 11.87
CA PRO A 206 15.82 0.42 12.13
C PRO A 206 14.31 0.48 12.40
N VAL A 207 13.53 -0.09 11.48
CA VAL A 207 12.10 0.21 11.30
C VAL A 207 11.22 -0.93 11.81
N ARG A 208 10.12 -0.59 12.50
CA ARG A 208 9.16 -1.59 12.96
C ARG A 208 8.27 -2.07 11.82
N PHE A 209 7.77 -3.31 11.91
CA PHE A 209 6.83 -3.86 10.92
C PHE A 209 5.66 -2.92 10.62
N ALA A 210 5.05 -2.30 11.65
CA ALA A 210 3.94 -1.37 11.46
C ALA A 210 4.32 -0.15 10.60
N GLY A 211 5.53 0.38 10.77
CA GLY A 211 6.01 1.50 9.95
C GLY A 211 6.27 1.12 8.49
N LEU A 212 6.62 -0.15 8.23
CA LEU A 212 6.77 -0.67 6.86
C LEU A 212 5.41 -0.92 6.18
N VAL A 213 4.34 -1.19 6.94
CA VAL A 213 3.01 -1.44 6.36
C VAL A 213 2.52 -0.23 5.58
N ASP A 214 2.69 0.99 6.11
CA ASP A 214 2.20 2.20 5.47
C ASP A 214 2.97 2.50 4.17
N ALA A 215 4.29 2.47 4.22
CA ALA A 215 5.14 2.67 3.04
C ALA A 215 4.88 1.61 1.96
N TRP A 216 4.71 0.36 2.37
CA TRP A 216 4.38 -0.74 1.46
C TRP A 216 2.97 -0.60 0.86
N ALA A 217 1.99 -0.11 1.63
CA ALA A 217 0.65 0.14 1.13
C ALA A 217 0.64 1.22 0.03
N GLU A 218 1.39 2.31 0.22
CA GLU A 218 1.52 3.37 -0.80
C GLU A 218 2.17 2.85 -2.09
N TYR A 219 3.19 1.99 -1.97
CA TYR A 219 3.81 1.34 -3.13
C TYR A 219 2.82 0.42 -3.86
N LEU A 220 2.07 -0.41 -3.12
CA LEU A 220 1.08 -1.32 -3.70
C LEU A 220 -0.07 -0.58 -4.39
N GLU A 221 -0.50 0.59 -3.89
CA GLU A 221 -1.57 1.39 -4.51
C GLU A 221 -1.22 1.76 -5.97
N GLN A 222 0.07 1.95 -6.25
CA GLN A 222 0.58 2.35 -7.57
C GLN A 222 0.98 1.16 -8.45
N HIS A 223 1.35 0.03 -7.84
CA HIS A 223 2.02 -1.06 -8.55
C HIS A 223 1.27 -2.40 -8.54
N SER A 224 0.23 -2.56 -7.70
CA SER A 224 -0.44 -3.84 -7.46
C SER A 224 -1.95 -3.72 -7.21
N GLY A 225 -2.66 -4.84 -7.36
CA GLY A 225 -4.08 -4.96 -7.01
C GLY A 225 -4.36 -5.21 -5.52
N PHE A 226 -3.33 -5.39 -4.68
CA PHE A 226 -3.50 -5.73 -3.27
C PHE A 226 -3.81 -4.51 -2.38
N LYS A 227 -5.11 -4.21 -2.20
CA LYS A 227 -5.56 -3.00 -1.50
C LYS A 227 -6.03 -3.22 -0.05
N THR A 228 -6.35 -4.45 0.36
CA THR A 228 -6.85 -4.69 1.72
C THR A 228 -5.72 -4.77 2.74
N TYR A 229 -6.00 -4.33 3.97
CA TYR A 229 -5.03 -4.40 5.07
C TYR A 229 -4.44 -5.81 5.27
N HIS A 230 -5.27 -6.86 5.20
CA HIS A 230 -4.80 -8.24 5.31
C HIS A 230 -3.84 -8.63 4.16
N THR A 231 -4.17 -8.27 2.92
CA THR A 231 -3.31 -8.57 1.76
C THR A 231 -2.00 -7.77 1.77
N ILE A 232 -2.03 -6.51 2.22
CA ILE A 232 -0.84 -5.67 2.36
C ILE A 232 0.13 -6.28 3.38
N ARG A 233 -0.37 -6.65 4.57
CA ARG A 233 0.46 -7.31 5.59
C ARG A 233 1.01 -8.65 5.13
N THR A 234 0.19 -9.43 4.44
CA THR A 234 0.58 -10.75 3.94
C THR A 234 1.68 -10.62 2.89
N THR A 235 1.53 -9.72 1.91
CA THR A 235 2.57 -9.49 0.90
C THR A 235 3.86 -9.01 1.55
N LEU A 236 3.81 -8.00 2.42
CA LEU A 236 4.98 -7.48 3.15
C LEU A 236 5.71 -8.58 3.91
N SER A 237 4.98 -9.34 4.75
CA SER A 237 5.57 -10.39 5.58
C SER A 237 6.25 -11.48 4.74
N ARG A 238 5.72 -11.79 3.56
CA ARG A 238 6.29 -12.82 2.67
C ARG A 238 7.58 -12.35 2.01
N ARG A 239 7.65 -11.08 1.55
CA ARG A 239 8.89 -10.51 1.01
C ARG A 239 9.96 -10.35 2.10
N LEU A 240 9.58 -9.88 3.29
CA LEU A 240 10.52 -9.81 4.43
C LEU A 240 11.11 -11.18 4.77
N LYS A 241 10.30 -12.25 4.77
CA LYS A 241 10.81 -13.62 4.98
C LYS A 241 11.87 -13.98 3.93
N ASN A 242 11.60 -13.67 2.65
CA ASN A 242 12.55 -13.95 1.56
C ASN A 242 13.85 -13.15 1.68
N LEU A 243 13.77 -11.84 1.96
CA LEU A 243 14.96 -11.00 2.16
C LEU A 243 15.79 -11.45 3.36
N PHE A 244 15.14 -11.89 4.43
CA PHE A 244 15.81 -12.41 5.63
C PHE A 244 16.49 -13.76 5.37
N ASP A 245 15.83 -14.68 4.65
CA ASP A 245 16.39 -15.98 4.22
C ASP A 245 17.66 -15.83 3.37
N ARG A 246 17.77 -14.70 2.65
CA ARG A 246 18.93 -14.35 1.82
C ARG A 246 19.93 -13.45 2.54
N GLU A 247 19.76 -13.23 3.84
CA GLU A 247 20.62 -12.40 4.68
C GLU A 247 20.77 -10.94 4.21
N LEU A 248 19.82 -10.44 3.40
CA LEU A 248 19.83 -9.05 2.89
C LEU A 248 19.29 -8.06 3.93
N ILE A 249 18.51 -8.55 4.89
CA ILE A 249 18.02 -7.80 6.04
C ILE A 249 18.25 -8.59 7.32
N ASP A 250 18.44 -7.88 8.41
CA ASP A 250 18.49 -8.41 9.77
C ASP A 250 17.29 -7.90 10.57
N ARG A 251 16.98 -8.61 11.66
CA ARG A 251 15.90 -8.26 12.58
C ARG A 251 16.38 -8.33 14.02
N LYS A 252 16.55 -7.17 14.66
CA LYS A 252 16.83 -7.03 16.10
C LYS A 252 15.53 -6.71 16.85
N GLY A 253 14.97 -7.72 17.51
CA GLY A 253 13.69 -7.63 18.21
C GLY A 253 12.51 -7.37 17.25
N ALA A 254 11.91 -6.19 17.35
CA ALA A 254 10.78 -5.78 16.51
C ALA A 254 11.17 -4.88 15.32
N LYS A 255 12.47 -4.61 15.14
CA LYS A 255 12.99 -3.68 14.14
C LYS A 255 13.78 -4.41 13.06
N TYR A 256 13.60 -4.00 11.81
CA TYR A 256 14.33 -4.48 10.64
C TYR A 256 15.40 -3.46 10.23
N SER A 257 16.53 -3.95 9.74
CA SER A 257 17.62 -3.14 9.18
C SER A 257 18.27 -3.87 8.01
N THR A 258 18.83 -3.13 7.07
CA THR A 258 19.59 -3.70 5.95
C THR A 258 20.98 -4.16 6.42
N THR A 259 21.46 -5.29 5.90
CA THR A 259 22.82 -5.79 6.14
C THR A 259 23.81 -5.23 5.13
N ASP A 260 25.11 -5.42 5.35
CA ASP A 260 26.12 -5.06 4.34
C ASP A 260 25.91 -5.78 3.02
N ALA A 261 25.48 -7.06 3.06
CA ALA A 261 25.10 -7.83 1.89
C ALA A 261 23.87 -7.22 1.18
N GLY A 262 22.87 -6.76 1.94
CA GLY A 262 21.72 -6.03 1.41
C GLY A 262 22.10 -4.72 0.71
N ILE A 263 23.01 -3.95 1.29
CA ILE A 263 23.51 -2.70 0.68
C ILE A 263 24.29 -3.01 -0.59
N ALA A 264 25.19 -3.99 -0.58
CA ALA A 264 25.94 -4.42 -1.76
C ALA A 264 25.02 -4.92 -2.87
N TYR A 265 23.98 -5.67 -2.50
CA TYR A 265 22.96 -6.13 -3.44
C TYR A 265 22.20 -4.96 -4.07
N LEU A 266 21.74 -3.99 -3.27
CA LEU A 266 21.05 -2.82 -3.79
C LEU A 266 21.90 -2.03 -4.78
N LYS A 267 23.19 -1.80 -4.47
CA LYS A 267 24.11 -1.10 -5.38
C LYS A 267 24.25 -1.77 -6.74
N ARG A 268 24.06 -3.09 -6.81
CA ARG A 268 24.13 -3.88 -8.04
C ARG A 268 22.80 -3.95 -8.81
N VAL A 269 21.67 -3.83 -8.11
CA VAL A 269 20.33 -4.13 -8.68
C VAL A 269 19.52 -2.88 -8.94
N VAL A 270 19.84 -1.82 -8.22
CA VAL A 270 19.21 -0.52 -8.35
C VAL A 270 20.36 0.46 -8.51
N MET A 271 20.35 1.23 -9.60
CA MET A 271 21.18 2.44 -9.74
C MET A 271 20.74 3.42 -8.65
N LEU A 272 21.30 3.23 -7.46
CA LEU A 272 20.98 4.04 -6.32
C LEU A 272 21.60 5.42 -6.58
N PRO A 273 20.84 6.54 -6.54
CA PRO A 273 21.46 7.85 -6.33
C PRO A 273 22.41 7.77 -5.13
N GLU A 274 23.53 8.48 -5.20
CA GLU A 274 24.54 8.45 -4.15
C GLU A 274 23.90 8.73 -2.77
N PRO A 275 24.42 8.14 -1.67
CA PRO A 275 23.81 8.27 -0.33
C PRO A 275 23.47 9.71 0.07
N ASP A 276 24.28 10.67 -0.37
CA ASP A 276 24.05 12.11 -0.13
C ASP A 276 22.82 12.64 -0.89
N GLU A 277 22.66 12.30 -2.16
CA GLU A 277 21.51 12.73 -2.98
C GLU A 277 20.19 12.16 -2.45
N ARG A 278 20.16 10.90 -2.04
CA ARG A 278 19.00 10.28 -1.37
C ARG A 278 18.61 11.00 -0.10
N GLN A 279 19.59 11.28 0.74
CA GLN A 279 19.38 11.94 2.01
C GLN A 279 18.86 13.37 1.79
N GLN A 280 19.35 14.05 0.75
CA GLN A 280 18.85 15.36 0.34
C GLN A 280 17.40 15.31 -0.15
N ILE A 281 17.04 14.37 -1.03
CA ILE A 281 15.66 14.19 -1.52
C ILE A 281 14.70 13.92 -0.35
N ARG A 282 15.07 13.03 0.58
CA ARG A 282 14.28 12.78 1.79
C ARG A 282 14.12 14.00 2.65
N LYS A 283 15.23 14.68 2.94
CA LYS A 283 15.23 15.88 3.78
C LYS A 283 14.32 16.94 3.16
N LEU A 284 14.36 17.12 1.84
CA LEU A 284 13.48 18.02 1.11
C LEU A 284 12.01 17.58 1.19
N ALA A 285 11.71 16.31 0.98
CA ALA A 285 10.35 15.77 1.05
C ALA A 285 9.76 15.91 2.46
N MET A 286 10.52 15.59 3.50
CA MET A 286 10.13 15.76 4.90
C MET A 286 9.93 17.24 5.25
N ALA A 287 10.84 18.12 4.83
CA ALA A 287 10.71 19.55 5.04
C ALA A 287 9.45 20.10 4.36
N ARG A 288 9.17 19.66 3.14
CA ARG A 288 7.96 20.05 2.40
C ARG A 288 6.69 19.53 3.06
N LYS A 289 6.67 18.26 3.49
CA LYS A 289 5.53 17.69 4.25
C LYS A 289 5.29 18.50 5.53
N LYS A 290 6.33 18.79 6.30
CA LYS A 290 6.23 19.60 7.53
C LYS A 290 5.71 21.01 7.24
N LYS A 291 6.19 21.65 6.17
CA LYS A 291 5.72 22.96 5.73
C LYS A 291 4.24 22.92 5.35
N VAL A 292 3.82 21.98 4.50
CA VAL A 292 2.42 21.84 4.07
C VAL A 292 1.49 21.60 5.26
N ARG A 293 1.89 20.77 6.24
CA ARG A 293 1.11 20.55 7.47
C ARG A 293 0.91 21.86 8.24
N LYS A 294 1.98 22.64 8.41
CA LYS A 294 1.94 23.92 9.09
C LYS A 294 1.05 24.92 8.34
N ASP A 295 1.28 25.08 7.03
CA ASP A 295 0.52 25.99 6.18
C ASP A 295 -0.98 25.64 6.18
N LEU A 296 -1.32 24.34 6.17
CA LEU A 296 -2.70 23.88 6.31
C LEU A 296 -3.29 24.26 7.67
N LEU A 297 -2.60 23.99 8.78
CA LEU A 297 -3.09 24.33 10.11
C LEU A 297 -3.25 25.86 10.31
N ASP A 298 -2.31 26.65 9.80
CA ASP A 298 -2.36 28.12 9.81
C ASP A 298 -3.57 28.62 8.99
N HIS A 299 -3.87 27.99 7.85
CA HIS A 299 -5.06 28.30 7.05
C HIS A 299 -6.36 27.96 7.80
N LEU A 300 -6.44 26.78 8.43
CA LEU A 300 -7.60 26.38 9.25
C LEU A 300 -7.84 27.37 10.39
N LEU A 301 -6.76 27.88 11.01
CA LEU A 301 -6.84 28.90 12.05
C LEU A 301 -7.38 30.25 11.56
N GLN A 302 -7.20 30.58 10.29
CA GLN A 302 -7.68 31.83 9.68
C GLN A 302 -9.10 31.72 9.11
N MET A 303 -9.57 30.50 8.87
CA MET A 303 -10.89 30.25 8.28
C MET A 303 -12.04 30.77 9.17
N ASP A 304 -13.17 31.12 8.55
CA ASP A 304 -14.37 31.50 9.31
C ASP A 304 -14.84 30.34 10.21
N PRO A 305 -15.33 30.60 11.45
CA PRO A 305 -15.83 29.54 12.32
C PRO A 305 -16.89 28.64 11.68
N GLY A 306 -17.87 29.20 10.96
CA GLY A 306 -18.91 28.41 10.32
C GLY A 306 -18.39 27.57 9.15
N ASP A 307 -17.38 28.06 8.43
CA ASP A 307 -16.70 27.27 7.39
C ASP A 307 -15.83 26.15 7.99
N PHE A 308 -15.30 26.34 9.20
CA PHE A 308 -14.62 25.27 9.93
C PHE A 308 -15.56 24.16 10.36
N GLU A 309 -16.76 24.51 10.83
CA GLU A 309 -17.81 23.54 11.14
C GLU A 309 -18.22 22.74 9.89
N LYS A 310 -18.41 23.41 8.74
CA LYS A 310 -18.69 22.75 7.46
C LYS A 310 -17.55 21.83 7.01
N LEU A 311 -16.30 22.25 7.17
CA LEU A 311 -15.14 21.42 6.83
C LEU A 311 -15.12 20.14 7.69
N VAL A 312 -15.40 20.27 8.99
CA VAL A 312 -15.51 19.11 9.90
C VAL A 312 -16.65 18.20 9.47
N GLY A 313 -17.82 18.74 9.12
CA GLY A 313 -18.92 17.97 8.55
C GLY A 313 -18.50 17.20 7.29
N HIS A 314 -17.86 17.88 6.34
CA HIS A 314 -17.36 17.24 5.12
C HIS A 314 -16.30 16.15 5.38
N LEU A 315 -15.45 16.35 6.38
CA LEU A 315 -14.50 15.32 6.81
C LEU A 315 -15.22 14.07 7.34
N LEU A 316 -16.28 14.23 8.14
CA LEU A 316 -17.07 13.10 8.65
C LEU A 316 -17.73 12.33 7.51
N GLU A 317 -18.29 13.01 6.50
CA GLU A 317 -18.82 12.35 5.30
C GLU A 317 -17.75 11.51 4.60
N LYS A 318 -16.53 12.05 4.43
CA LYS A 318 -15.40 11.31 3.84
C LYS A 318 -14.91 10.15 4.70
N MET A 319 -15.24 10.16 5.99
CA MET A 319 -15.01 9.08 6.94
C MET A 319 -16.19 8.09 7.00
N ASN A 320 -17.14 8.16 6.05
CA ASN A 320 -18.34 7.31 5.94
C ASN A 320 -19.35 7.48 7.07
N TYR A 321 -19.39 8.65 7.71
CA TYR A 321 -20.55 9.02 8.51
C TYR A 321 -21.74 9.33 7.60
N GLN A 322 -22.95 9.05 8.11
CA GLN A 322 -24.22 9.30 7.45
C GLN A 322 -24.97 10.42 8.18
N ASN A 323 -26.00 10.97 7.53
CA ASN A 323 -26.91 11.96 8.12
C ASN A 323 -26.15 13.11 8.81
N VAL A 324 -25.14 13.66 8.11
CA VAL A 324 -24.26 14.70 8.65
C VAL A 324 -24.92 16.06 8.51
N ASP A 325 -25.32 16.65 9.63
CA ASP A 325 -25.99 17.95 9.71
C ASP A 325 -25.15 18.96 10.48
N VAL A 326 -24.81 20.08 9.83
CA VAL A 326 -24.13 21.22 10.47
C VAL A 326 -25.19 22.15 11.08
N VAL A 327 -25.20 22.27 12.41
CA VAL A 327 -26.29 22.90 13.17
C VAL A 327 -25.93 24.30 13.66
N GLY A 328 -24.67 24.51 14.08
CA GLY A 328 -23.99 25.79 14.32
C GLY A 328 -24.84 26.99 14.76
N ARG A 329 -25.60 26.89 15.87
CA ARG A 329 -26.49 27.98 16.34
C ARG A 329 -26.18 28.37 17.78
N SER A 330 -26.05 29.68 18.03
CA SER A 330 -25.90 30.22 19.38
C SER A 330 -26.99 29.70 20.33
N GLY A 331 -26.59 28.90 21.33
CA GLY A 331 -27.49 28.31 22.33
C GLY A 331 -27.63 26.78 22.28
N ASP A 332 -27.03 26.09 21.30
CA ASP A 332 -27.11 24.64 21.10
C ASP A 332 -26.33 23.78 22.13
N GLY A 333 -25.69 24.40 23.12
CA GLY A 333 -24.87 23.69 24.09
C GLY A 333 -23.47 23.32 23.57
N GLY A 334 -23.04 23.90 22.44
CA GLY A 334 -21.73 23.65 21.84
C GLY A 334 -21.72 22.43 20.92
N VAL A 335 -22.83 22.14 20.25
CA VAL A 335 -22.93 21.07 19.25
C VAL A 335 -22.97 21.70 17.87
N ASP A 336 -21.89 21.54 17.11
CA ASP A 336 -21.74 22.20 15.82
C ASP A 336 -22.14 21.28 14.66
N VAL A 337 -21.93 19.96 14.80
CA VAL A 337 -22.31 18.95 13.81
C VAL A 337 -22.98 17.76 14.50
N ILE A 338 -23.98 17.17 13.86
CA ILE A 338 -24.61 15.90 14.25
C ILE A 338 -24.37 14.91 13.12
N ALA A 339 -24.00 13.68 13.45
CA ALA A 339 -23.76 12.65 12.45
C ALA A 339 -24.09 11.27 12.99
N GLU A 340 -24.36 10.34 12.09
CA GLU A 340 -24.58 8.93 12.40
C GLU A 340 -23.44 8.08 11.87
N ILE A 341 -23.07 7.04 12.63
CA ILE A 341 -22.07 6.06 12.21
C ILE A 341 -22.61 4.65 12.36
N GLU A 342 -22.41 3.84 11.34
CA GLU A 342 -22.74 2.41 11.38
C GLU A 342 -21.68 1.63 12.18
N LEU A 343 -22.12 0.99 13.25
CA LEU A 343 -21.32 0.10 14.08
C LEU A 343 -21.93 -1.31 14.03
N GLY A 344 -21.44 -2.11 13.08
CA GLY A 344 -21.95 -3.47 12.86
C GLY A 344 -23.36 -3.46 12.27
N VAL A 345 -24.36 -3.82 13.07
CA VAL A 345 -25.77 -3.86 12.65
C VAL A 345 -26.60 -2.68 13.18
N SER A 346 -25.97 -1.75 13.89
CA SER A 346 -26.64 -0.62 14.55
C SER A 346 -26.05 0.72 14.08
N SER A 347 -26.90 1.71 13.82
CA SER A 347 -26.49 3.11 13.65
C SER A 347 -26.47 3.80 15.01
N VAL A 348 -25.46 4.64 15.25
CA VAL A 348 -25.30 5.39 16.49
C VAL A 348 -25.13 6.88 16.18
N CYS A 349 -25.92 7.71 16.86
CA CYS A 349 -25.82 9.17 16.79
C CYS A 349 -24.60 9.68 17.59
N GLU A 350 -23.84 10.56 16.95
CA GLU A 350 -22.67 11.23 17.48
C GLU A 350 -22.79 12.75 17.24
N VAL A 351 -22.54 13.53 18.28
CA VAL A 351 -22.47 15.00 18.17
C VAL A 351 -21.03 15.47 18.21
N VAL A 352 -20.73 16.50 17.44
CA VAL A 352 -19.37 17.00 17.26
C VAL A 352 -19.32 18.49 17.57
N GLN A 353 -18.30 18.87 18.33
CA GLN A 353 -17.94 20.26 18.56
C GLN A 353 -16.65 20.60 17.80
N ALA A 354 -16.69 21.65 16.98
CA ALA A 354 -15.59 22.15 16.19
C ALA A 354 -15.07 23.46 16.80
N LYS A 355 -13.82 23.43 17.29
CA LYS A 355 -13.19 24.58 17.93
C LYS A 355 -11.94 25.07 17.19
N ARG A 356 -12.10 26.15 16.43
CA ARG A 356 -10.98 26.87 15.80
C ARG A 356 -10.35 27.88 16.76
N HIS A 357 -9.19 27.57 17.32
CA HIS A 357 -8.43 28.43 18.23
C HIS A 357 -6.97 27.99 18.39
N LYS A 358 -6.15 28.83 19.03
CA LYS A 358 -4.71 28.56 19.27
C LYS A 358 -4.43 27.94 20.64
N ASN A 359 -5.23 28.26 21.65
CA ASN A 359 -5.00 27.81 23.02
C ASN A 359 -5.46 26.37 23.21
N PRO A 360 -4.92 25.61 24.17
CA PRO A 360 -5.42 24.27 24.45
C PRO A 360 -6.88 24.28 24.91
N VAL A 361 -7.69 23.36 24.37
CA VAL A 361 -9.06 23.12 24.80
C VAL A 361 -9.06 22.69 26.26
N GLN A 362 -9.86 23.37 27.07
CA GLN A 362 -10.02 23.10 28.49
C GLN A 362 -11.19 22.14 28.75
N ARG A 363 -11.26 21.64 29.99
CA ARG A 363 -12.25 20.64 30.42
C ARG A 363 -13.70 21.15 30.32
N ASP A 364 -13.93 22.45 30.50
CA ASP A 364 -15.25 23.07 30.44
C ASP A 364 -15.96 22.82 29.10
N VAL A 365 -15.23 22.87 27.98
CA VAL A 365 -15.75 22.57 26.63
C VAL A 365 -16.28 21.14 26.57
N LEU A 366 -15.52 20.21 27.15
CA LEU A 366 -15.85 18.80 27.21
C LEU A 366 -17.07 18.53 28.08
N ASP A 367 -17.11 19.11 29.28
CA ASP A 367 -18.25 18.99 30.20
C ASP A 367 -19.52 19.57 29.56
N LYS A 368 -19.40 20.67 28.81
CA LYS A 368 -20.52 21.30 28.09
C LYS A 368 -21.05 20.42 26.94
N LEU A 369 -20.17 19.86 26.12
CA LEU A 369 -20.57 18.94 25.04
C LEU A 369 -21.21 17.67 25.61
N ARG A 370 -20.60 17.08 26.64
CA ARG A 370 -21.13 15.90 27.32
C ARG A 370 -22.52 16.16 27.91
N GLY A 371 -22.69 17.33 28.53
CA GLY A 371 -23.98 17.78 29.04
C GLY A 371 -25.04 17.98 27.95
N SER A 372 -24.67 18.05 26.67
CA SER A 372 -25.61 18.24 25.56
C SER A 372 -26.01 16.94 24.86
N LEU A 373 -25.30 15.83 25.10
CA LEU A 373 -25.54 14.53 24.44
C LEU A 373 -26.99 14.05 24.54
N TYR A 374 -27.59 14.19 25.72
CA TYR A 374 -28.97 13.72 25.97
C TYR A 374 -29.99 14.44 25.09
N ARG A 375 -29.74 15.70 24.70
CA ARG A 375 -30.65 16.53 23.89
C ARG A 375 -30.78 15.99 22.47
N PHE A 376 -29.71 15.37 21.97
CA PHE A 376 -29.62 14.86 20.61
C PHE A 376 -29.69 13.32 20.56
N LYS A 377 -29.99 12.67 21.70
CA LYS A 377 -29.97 11.20 21.85
C LYS A 377 -28.64 10.58 21.38
N ALA A 378 -27.55 11.33 21.51
CA ALA A 378 -26.23 10.89 21.09
C ALA A 378 -25.60 10.00 22.17
N VAL A 379 -24.97 8.91 21.74
CA VAL A 379 -24.33 7.94 22.64
C VAL A 379 -22.89 8.36 22.97
N ARG A 380 -22.29 9.18 22.10
CA ARG A 380 -20.93 9.71 22.25
C ARG A 380 -20.82 11.09 21.62
N GLY A 381 -19.73 11.79 21.94
CA GLY A 381 -19.37 13.04 21.28
C GLY A 381 -17.95 13.06 20.77
N THR A 382 -17.65 13.98 19.85
CA THR A 382 -16.30 14.26 19.38
C THR A 382 -16.00 15.75 19.52
N ILE A 383 -14.79 16.10 19.96
CA ILE A 383 -14.28 17.47 19.89
C ILE A 383 -13.15 17.51 18.88
N VAL A 384 -13.30 18.38 17.87
CA VAL A 384 -12.30 18.66 16.84
C VAL A 384 -11.73 20.05 17.08
N THR A 385 -10.41 20.20 17.11
CA THR A 385 -9.77 21.50 17.33
C THR A 385 -8.57 21.70 16.41
N THR A 386 -8.27 22.98 16.10
CA THR A 386 -7.00 23.39 15.47
C THR A 386 -5.83 23.50 16.47
N SER A 387 -6.09 23.35 17.76
CA SER A 387 -5.10 23.43 18.86
C SER A 387 -4.82 22.04 19.46
N SER A 388 -4.42 21.99 20.73
CA SER A 388 -4.26 20.77 21.51
C SER A 388 -5.29 20.71 22.65
N PHE A 389 -5.29 19.65 23.44
CA PHE A 389 -6.12 19.54 24.64
C PHE A 389 -5.28 19.80 25.90
N ALA A 390 -5.88 20.34 26.96
CA ALA A 390 -5.26 20.38 28.27
C ALA A 390 -5.17 18.97 28.90
N LYS A 391 -4.26 18.76 29.85
CA LYS A 391 -4.10 17.47 30.54
C LYS A 391 -5.43 17.01 31.17
N GLY A 392 -6.10 17.90 31.91
CA GLY A 392 -7.38 17.59 32.55
C GLY A 392 -8.50 17.27 31.56
N ALA A 393 -8.49 17.84 30.34
CA ALA A 393 -9.46 17.50 29.31
C ALA A 393 -9.22 16.08 28.75
N ARG A 394 -7.95 15.68 28.56
CA ARG A 394 -7.61 14.32 28.11
C ARG A 394 -7.97 13.25 29.13
N GLU A 395 -7.72 13.51 30.41
CA GLU A 395 -8.06 12.59 31.51
C GLU A 395 -9.57 12.42 31.65
N GLU A 396 -10.33 13.51 31.49
CA GLU A 396 -11.78 13.49 31.64
C GLU A 396 -12.52 12.84 30.47
N ALA A 397 -11.97 12.90 29.25
CA ALA A 397 -12.62 12.42 28.01
C ALA A 397 -13.11 10.96 28.05
N PHE A 398 -12.42 10.11 28.81
CA PHE A 398 -12.72 8.70 28.97
C PHE A 398 -12.96 8.31 30.44
N ALA A 399 -13.40 9.27 31.27
CA ALA A 399 -13.70 9.02 32.67
C ALA A 399 -14.76 7.90 32.83
N THR A 400 -14.48 6.96 33.74
CA THR A 400 -15.34 5.80 33.98
C THR A 400 -16.75 6.23 34.39
N GLY A 401 -17.76 5.72 33.68
CA GLY A 401 -19.17 6.01 33.96
C GLY A 401 -19.72 7.27 33.27
N ALA A 402 -18.87 8.03 32.57
CA ALA A 402 -19.29 9.13 31.72
C ALA A 402 -19.43 8.69 30.25
N ALA A 403 -20.29 9.36 29.49
CA ALA A 403 -20.36 9.17 28.05
C ALA A 403 -19.03 9.57 27.38
N PRO A 404 -18.48 8.74 26.47
CA PRO A 404 -17.15 8.95 25.91
C PRO A 404 -17.13 10.16 24.97
N ILE A 405 -16.05 10.95 25.08
CA ILE A 405 -15.77 12.07 24.17
C ILE A 405 -14.46 11.79 23.43
N THR A 406 -14.52 11.63 22.11
CA THR A 406 -13.32 11.48 21.28
C THR A 406 -12.66 12.84 21.06
N LEU A 407 -11.33 12.89 21.12
CA LEU A 407 -10.53 14.10 20.99
C LEU A 407 -9.72 14.07 19.70
N ILE A 408 -9.94 15.03 18.81
CA ILE A 408 -9.19 15.23 17.56
C ILE A 408 -8.49 16.58 17.64
N ASP A 409 -7.17 16.55 17.89
CA ASP A 409 -6.34 17.76 17.96
C ASP A 409 -5.87 18.21 16.57
N GLY A 410 -5.19 19.36 16.50
CA GLY A 410 -4.79 19.98 15.25
C GLY A 410 -3.87 19.09 14.39
N ASP A 411 -2.96 18.34 15.03
CA ASP A 411 -2.10 17.40 14.32
C ASP A 411 -2.91 16.23 13.76
N LYS A 412 -3.81 15.64 14.56
CA LYS A 412 -4.66 14.54 14.10
C LYS A 412 -5.67 14.98 13.05
N LEU A 413 -6.20 16.20 13.15
CA LEU A 413 -7.08 16.80 12.16
C LEU A 413 -6.35 16.93 10.81
N VAL A 414 -5.13 17.46 10.82
CA VAL A 414 -4.30 17.57 9.60
C VAL A 414 -4.01 16.19 9.00
N ASP A 415 -3.74 15.18 9.83
CA ASP A 415 -3.56 13.80 9.36
C ASP A 415 -4.81 13.31 8.62
N LEU A 416 -5.99 13.48 9.22
CA LEU A 416 -7.27 13.06 8.62
C LEU A 416 -7.56 13.80 7.31
N LEU A 417 -7.30 15.11 7.25
CA LEU A 417 -7.48 15.89 6.01
C LEU A 417 -6.54 15.41 4.89
N ILE A 418 -5.28 15.06 5.24
CA ILE A 418 -4.32 14.50 4.27
C ILE A 418 -4.78 13.10 3.81
N GLU A 419 -5.19 12.24 4.74
CA GLU A 419 -5.65 10.87 4.50
C GLU A 419 -6.84 10.85 3.53
N HIS A 420 -7.84 11.69 3.80
CA HIS A 420 -9.05 11.81 2.99
C HIS A 420 -8.92 12.77 1.79
N ARG A 421 -7.70 13.26 1.51
CA ARG A 421 -7.35 14.17 0.40
C ARG A 421 -8.21 15.45 0.35
N ILE A 422 -8.57 15.99 1.51
CA ILE A 422 -9.34 17.22 1.65
C ILE A 422 -8.36 18.40 1.65
N GLY A 423 -8.42 19.25 0.63
CA GLY A 423 -7.50 20.39 0.47
C GLY A 423 -6.05 20.01 0.14
N ILE A 424 -5.75 18.73 -0.08
CA ILE A 424 -4.41 18.20 -0.31
C ILE A 424 -4.34 17.50 -1.67
N ARG A 425 -3.32 17.82 -2.47
CA ARG A 425 -3.00 17.13 -3.73
C ARG A 425 -1.61 16.48 -3.63
N LYS A 426 -1.54 15.16 -3.79
CA LYS A 426 -0.27 14.43 -3.96
C LYS A 426 0.18 14.55 -5.43
N ARG A 427 1.46 14.81 -5.67
CA ARG A 427 2.10 14.76 -6.99
C ARG A 427 3.32 13.84 -6.89
N SER A 428 3.46 12.91 -7.84
CA SER A 428 4.70 12.16 -8.03
C SER A 428 5.72 13.01 -8.78
N VAL A 429 7.01 12.81 -8.46
CA VAL A 429 8.13 13.38 -9.21
C VAL A 429 8.83 12.21 -9.87
N GLU A 430 8.98 12.27 -11.19
CA GLU A 430 9.76 11.30 -11.95
C GLU A 430 11.24 11.62 -11.76
N VAL A 431 12.00 10.64 -11.29
CA VAL A 431 13.45 10.75 -11.12
C VAL A 431 14.06 9.76 -12.10
N LEU A 432 14.83 10.28 -13.06
CA LEU A 432 15.51 9.47 -14.07
C LEU A 432 16.91 9.11 -13.55
N SER A 433 17.32 7.86 -13.75
CA SER A 433 18.68 7.39 -13.52
C SER A 433 19.19 6.66 -14.76
N ILE A 434 20.51 6.69 -14.95
CA ILE A 434 21.15 5.99 -16.06
C ILE A 434 21.32 4.52 -15.66
N ASP A 435 20.84 3.59 -16.49
CA ASP A 435 21.04 2.15 -16.32
C ASP A 435 22.27 1.69 -17.12
N LEU A 436 23.46 1.80 -16.52
CA LEU A 436 24.72 1.36 -17.14
C LEU A 436 24.81 -0.17 -17.30
N ASP A 437 24.14 -0.95 -16.44
CA ASP A 437 24.15 -2.41 -16.53
C ASP A 437 23.28 -2.90 -17.70
N GLY A 438 22.11 -2.29 -17.90
CA GLY A 438 21.27 -2.51 -19.07
C GLY A 438 21.99 -2.15 -20.37
N LEU A 439 22.72 -1.02 -20.39
CA LEU A 439 23.57 -0.64 -21.53
C LEU A 439 24.67 -1.67 -21.80
N SER A 440 25.37 -2.14 -20.75
CA SER A 440 26.44 -3.13 -20.87
C SER A 440 25.94 -4.50 -21.37
N GLN A 441 24.69 -4.87 -21.07
CA GLN A 441 24.08 -6.12 -21.57
C GLN A 441 23.74 -6.03 -23.07
N ILE A 442 23.30 -4.86 -23.54
CA ILE A 442 23.05 -4.61 -24.96
C ILE A 442 24.37 -4.71 -25.74
N GLU A 443 25.44 -4.10 -25.24
CA GLU A 443 26.76 -4.13 -25.89
C GLU A 443 27.28 -5.57 -26.06
N LYS A 444 27.14 -6.42 -25.04
CA LYS A 444 27.55 -7.83 -25.11
C LYS A 444 26.69 -8.69 -26.05
N THR A 445 25.43 -8.32 -26.25
CA THR A 445 24.51 -9.05 -27.14
C THR A 445 24.81 -8.78 -28.63
N VAL A 446 25.57 -7.73 -28.94
CA VAL A 446 25.96 -7.37 -30.31
C VAL A 446 27.28 -8.03 -30.73
N GLU A 447 28.05 -8.57 -29.79
CA GLU A 447 29.34 -9.24 -30.04
C GLU A 447 29.25 -10.78 -30.20
N GLU A 448 28.07 -11.39 -29.97
CA GLU A 448 27.75 -12.81 -30.25
C GLU A 448 26.93 -12.95 -31.54
#